data_AF-A0A3D4PTL5-F1
#
_entry.id   AF-A0A3D4PTL5-F1
#
_cell.length_a   1.000
_cell.length_b   1.000
_cell.length_c   1.000
_cell.angle_alpha   90.00
_cell.angle_beta   90.00
_cell.angle_gamma   90.00
#
_symmetry.space_group_name_H-M   'P 1'
#
loop_
_entity.id
_entity.type
_entity.pdbx_description
1 polymer ?
#
loop_
_entity_poly.entity_id
_entity_poly.type
_entity_poly.pdbx_seq_one_letter_code
_entity_poly.pdbx_strand_id
1 'polypeptide(L)' 'LARGARNRAVRAIEASGTIAQFPMQNWLTGKFRAAAGEQNHGELQSLWLGQAAPLARLDTAEEVFTELVAGL' A
#
# COMPACT_ATOMS: atom_id res chain seq x y z
N LEU A 1 -6.41 -12.57 -0.98
CA LEU A 1 -5.73 -11.77 -2.03
C LEU A 1 -5.56 -10.37 -1.51
N ALA A 2 -4.43 -9.72 -1.80
CA ALA A 2 -4.11 -8.39 -1.29
C ALA A 2 -4.04 -7.39 -2.47
N ARG A 3 -4.54 -6.15 -2.31
CA ARG A 3 -4.59 -5.13 -3.36
C ARG A 3 -3.86 -3.87 -2.91
N GLY A 4 -2.97 -3.37 -3.76
CA GLY A 4 -2.18 -2.19 -3.47
C GLY A 4 -1.80 -1.39 -4.71
N ALA A 5 -1.11 -0.28 -4.50
CA ALA A 5 -0.52 0.49 -5.60
C ALA A 5 0.59 -0.34 -6.26
N ARG A 6 0.62 -0.29 -7.59
CA ARG A 6 1.69 -0.92 -8.36
C ARG A 6 2.93 -0.03 -8.34
N ASN A 7 3.93 -0.39 -7.53
CA ASN A 7 5.16 0.37 -7.33
C ASN A 7 6.41 -0.40 -7.81
N ARG A 8 7.60 0.20 -7.66
CA ARG A 8 8.89 -0.36 -8.07
C ARG A 8 9.14 -1.75 -7.46
N ALA A 9 8.91 -1.92 -6.16
CA ALA A 9 9.13 -3.20 -5.49
C ALA A 9 8.23 -4.30 -6.05
N VAL A 10 6.93 -4.02 -6.21
CA VAL A 10 5.96 -4.98 -6.80
C VAL A 10 6.40 -5.39 -8.21
N ARG A 11 6.72 -4.42 -9.09
CA ARG A 11 7.16 -4.70 -10.46
C ARG A 11 8.43 -5.55 -10.49
N ALA A 12 9.42 -5.25 -9.64
CA ALA A 12 10.68 -5.99 -9.61
C ALA A 12 10.48 -7.44 -9.13
N ILE A 13 9.67 -7.65 -8.10
CA ILE A 13 9.37 -8.99 -7.58
C ILE A 13 8.59 -9.80 -8.61
N GLU A 14 7.58 -9.22 -9.25
CA GLU A 14 6.81 -9.88 -10.33
C GLU A 14 7.72 -10.25 -11.52
N ALA A 15 8.58 -9.31 -11.95
CA ALA A 15 9.51 -9.55 -13.05
C ALA A 15 10.59 -10.60 -12.73
N SER A 16 10.90 -10.83 -11.44
CA SER A 16 11.82 -11.91 -11.03
C SER A 16 11.24 -13.31 -11.22
N GLY A 17 9.91 -13.44 -11.40
CA GLY A 17 9.21 -14.73 -11.46
C GLY A 17 9.24 -15.54 -10.16
N THR A 18 9.90 -15.05 -9.11
CA THR A 18 10.13 -15.76 -7.85
C THR A 18 9.29 -15.13 -6.75
N ILE A 19 8.03 -15.52 -6.67
CA ILE A 19 7.12 -15.12 -5.59
C ILE A 19 7.31 -16.06 -4.40
N ALA A 20 7.73 -15.52 -3.25
CA ALA A 20 7.88 -16.32 -2.04
C ALA A 20 6.51 -16.65 -1.44
N GLN A 21 6.39 -17.82 -0.82
CA GLN A 21 5.14 -18.24 -0.19
C GLN A 21 4.76 -17.33 0.98
N PHE A 22 3.47 -17.23 1.27
CA PHE A 22 3.02 -16.49 2.44
C PHE A 22 3.46 -17.19 3.74
N PRO A 23 3.97 -16.47 4.76
CA PRO A 23 4.19 -15.01 4.84
C PRO A 23 5.62 -14.56 4.47
N MET A 24 6.46 -15.47 3.95
CA MET A 24 7.90 -15.25 3.71
C MET A 24 8.18 -14.00 2.88
N GLN A 25 7.38 -13.72 1.84
CA GLN A 25 7.56 -12.51 1.03
C GLN A 25 7.45 -11.23 1.86
N ASN A 26 6.54 -11.18 2.83
CA ASN A 26 6.39 -10.03 3.71
C ASN A 26 7.58 -9.89 4.66
N TRP A 27 8.15 -11.00 5.15
CA TRP A 27 9.36 -11.00 5.97
C TRP A 27 10.59 -10.51 5.20
N LEU A 28 10.79 -11.02 3.99
CA LEU A 28 11.88 -10.63 3.11
C LEU A 28 11.80 -9.14 2.74
N THR A 29 10.61 -8.68 2.31
CA THR A 29 10.42 -7.27 1.96
C THR A 29 10.46 -6.34 3.17
N GLY A 30 10.12 -6.84 4.36
CA GLY A 30 10.26 -6.11 5.62
C GLY A 30 11.69 -5.64 5.89
N LYS A 31 12.71 -6.40 5.42
CA LYS A 31 14.12 -6.07 5.62
C LYS A 31 14.54 -4.73 4.99
N PHE A 32 14.00 -4.39 3.83
CA PHE A 32 14.32 -3.13 3.17
C PHE A 32 13.28 -2.04 3.42
N ARG A 33 12.03 -2.38 3.75
CA ARG A 33 10.96 -1.40 3.97
C ARG A 33 11.25 -0.41 5.11
N ALA A 34 11.89 -0.87 6.18
CA ALA A 34 12.25 0.01 7.30
C ALA A 34 13.20 1.13 6.84
N ALA A 35 14.36 0.77 6.27
CA ALA A 35 15.33 1.73 5.76
C ALA A 35 14.76 2.62 4.63
N ALA A 36 13.91 2.05 3.77
CA ALA A 36 13.21 2.84 2.74
C ALA A 36 12.24 3.85 3.35
N GLY A 37 11.61 3.55 4.48
CA GLY A 37 10.71 4.45 5.20
C GLY A 37 11.47 5.65 5.77
N GLU A 38 12.61 5.41 6.40
CA GLU A 38 13.50 6.47 6.91
C GLU A 38 13.99 7.43 5.81
N GLN A 39 14.14 6.92 4.59
CA GLN A 39 14.57 7.69 3.42
C GLN A 39 13.40 8.24 2.57
N ASN A 40 12.15 8.12 3.05
CA ASN A 40 10.95 8.51 2.31
C ASN A 40 10.82 7.89 0.91
N HIS A 41 11.32 6.66 0.74
CA HIS A 41 11.21 5.90 -0.51
C HIS A 41 9.91 5.07 -0.55
N GLY A 42 8.79 5.76 -0.79
CA GLY A 42 7.45 5.16 -0.87
C GLY A 42 7.30 4.05 -1.93
N GLU A 43 8.08 4.10 -3.00
CA GLU A 43 8.10 3.10 -4.09
C GLU A 43 8.55 1.69 -3.64
N LEU A 44 9.10 1.57 -2.43
CA LEU A 44 9.51 0.31 -1.82
C LEU A 44 8.54 -0.15 -0.71
N GLN A 45 7.48 0.59 -0.44
CA GLN A 45 6.55 0.27 0.64
C GLN A 45 5.44 -0.70 0.22
N SER A 46 4.78 -1.29 1.22
CA SER A 46 3.57 -2.09 1.03
C SER A 46 2.35 -1.16 1.10
N LEU A 47 1.99 -0.56 -0.05
CA LEU A 47 0.92 0.44 -0.13
C LEU A 47 -0.43 -0.22 -0.41
N TRP A 48 -1.21 -0.51 0.63
CA TRP A 48 -2.55 -1.08 0.52
C TRP A 48 -3.59 -0.04 0.12
N LEU A 49 -4.36 -0.31 -0.94
CA LEU A 49 -5.40 0.59 -1.41
C LEU A 49 -6.50 -0.15 -2.19
N GLY A 50 -7.74 0.32 -2.00
CA GLY A 50 -8.90 -0.06 -2.80
C GLY A 50 -8.88 0.57 -4.20
N GLN A 51 -9.80 0.14 -5.07
CA GLN A 51 -9.91 0.68 -6.44
C GLN A 51 -10.37 2.14 -6.46
N ALA A 52 -11.16 2.57 -5.48
CA ALA A 52 -11.67 3.93 -5.33
C ALA A 52 -10.75 4.84 -4.51
N ALA A 53 -9.49 4.46 -4.27
CA ALA A 53 -8.55 5.27 -3.48
C ALA A 53 -8.42 6.74 -3.92
N PRO A 54 -8.52 7.11 -5.22
CA PRO A 54 -8.52 8.52 -5.63
C PRO A 54 -9.71 9.36 -5.10
N LEU A 55 -10.75 8.73 -4.56
CA LEU A 55 -11.88 9.45 -3.93
C LEU A 55 -11.60 9.84 -2.47
N ALA A 56 -10.51 9.35 -1.86
CA ALA A 56 -10.11 9.73 -0.53
C ALA A 56 -9.61 11.18 -0.52
N ARG A 57 -10.44 12.09 0.00
CA ARG A 57 -10.24 13.55 -0.05
C ARG A 57 -10.36 14.25 1.31
N LEU A 58 -10.78 13.52 2.33
CA LEU A 58 -11.03 14.04 3.68
C LEU A 58 -9.90 13.61 4.60
N ASP A 59 -9.46 14.53 5.44
CA ASP A 59 -8.26 14.36 6.26
C ASP A 59 -8.57 13.66 7.58
N THR A 60 -9.81 13.76 8.05
CA THR A 60 -10.24 13.19 9.33
C THR A 60 -11.38 12.19 9.18
N ALA A 61 -11.47 11.25 10.12
CA ALA A 61 -12.60 10.33 10.18
C ALA A 61 -13.93 11.05 10.43
N GLU A 62 -13.93 12.12 11.23
CA GLU A 62 -15.14 12.90 11.55
C GLU A 62 -15.75 13.55 10.30
N GLU A 63 -14.94 14.15 9.44
CA GLU A 63 -15.39 14.71 8.16
C GLU A 63 -16.03 13.62 7.29
N VAL A 64 -15.41 12.43 7.24
CA VAL A 64 -15.93 11.30 6.45
C VAL A 64 -17.29 10.87 6.96
N PHE A 65 -17.44 10.69 8.28
CA PHE A 65 -18.74 10.31 8.85
C PHE A 65 -19.80 11.39 8.69
N THR A 66 -19.43 12.67 8.78
CA THR A 66 -20.34 13.80 8.56
C THR A 66 -20.86 13.81 7.13
N GLU A 67 -19.98 13.64 6.15
CA GLU A 67 -20.35 13.53 4.73
C GLU A 67 -21.32 12.36 4.48
N LEU A 68 -20.98 11.17 4.98
CA LEU A 68 -21.80 9.95 4.82
C LEU A 68 -23.20 10.11 5.43
N VAL A 69 -23.30 10.75 6.60
CA VAL A 69 -24.60 11.03 7.25
C VAL A 69 -25.40 12.08 6.48
N ALA A 70 -24.74 13.06 5.86
CA ALA A 70 -25.37 14.10 5.04
C ALA A 70 -25.91 13.57 3.69
N GLY A 71 -25.63 12.32 3.33
CA GLY A 71 -26.20 11.67 2.15
C GLY A 71 -25.37 11.80 0.88
N LEU A 72 -24.04 11.89 1.04
CA LEU A 72 -23.06 11.61 -0.01
C LEU A 72 -22.61 10.15 0.06
#